data_AF-A0A661KU65-F1
#
_entry.id   AF-A0A661KU65-F1
#
_cell.length_a   1.000
_cell.length_b   1.000
_cell.length_c   1.000
_cell.angle_alpha   90.00
_cell.angle_beta   90.00
_cell.angle_gamma   90.00
#
_symmetry.space_group_name_H-M   'P 1'
#
loop_
_entity.id
_entity.type
_entity.pdbx_description
1 polymer ?
#
loop_
_entity_poly.entity_id
_entity_poly.type
_entity_poly.pdbx_seq_one_letter_code
_entity_poly.pdbx_strand_id
1 'polypeptide(L)'
;MSKKKKSREKTLSSTALSPEQETKLSSLLADYKDTDPRQIVKEIPSPFIAKVFIEKLPPEGSDLVQLILAVMDTFPQKEVQKAARKLLFKLKTKGIEVPDIKKGDVQTPIIKPIAQENPEALLGSFDPAGTRGVMVALPRFPKGFDVGIGVISERQGILEFFYGTYSKKGFKEMKKALLESDDIIMVKTSLAHAATAIEKAYAVNQDSGTEAARAYAEFRSTLLNKTDLLERSPIYELISETEIDTSLVTQSNLDKLFVHPLMKLLIINHEKLSDLVDEISALDDSPIYLTEEQKSVRREEIQQKWLANNMTFEERQTLRYRLEEMAYILWNKEDQELARIAVVAAKEIVGEKNIVLDYLFTRTLSLALGEPQDTEGDTEEDAGSLIINP
;
A
#
# COMPACT_ATOMS: atom_id res chain seq x y z
N MET A 1 56.67 -16.06 5.42
CA MET A 1 55.78 -16.90 6.27
C MET A 1 54.39 -16.26 6.23
N SER A 2 53.51 -16.63 5.30
CA SER A 2 52.49 -17.69 5.40
C SER A 2 51.68 -17.71 6.70
N LYS A 3 50.39 -17.31 6.60
CA LYS A 3 49.18 -17.77 7.34
C LYS A 3 48.12 -16.67 7.16
N LYS A 4 46.83 -16.91 6.92
CA LYS A 4 46.04 -18.09 6.58
C LYS A 4 44.69 -17.51 6.16
N LYS A 5 44.30 -17.60 4.89
CA LYS A 5 42.96 -17.20 4.43
C LYS A 5 42.01 -18.35 4.83
N LYS A 6 41.06 -18.06 5.72
CA LYS A 6 40.04 -19.00 6.20
C LYS A 6 39.33 -19.66 5.00
N SER A 7 39.41 -20.99 4.94
CA SER A 7 38.68 -21.85 4.03
C SER A 7 37.18 -21.74 4.33
N ARG A 8 36.41 -21.17 3.40
CA ARG A 8 34.98 -21.41 3.31
C ARG A 8 34.79 -22.78 2.66
N GLU A 9 34.11 -23.67 3.37
CA GLU A 9 33.76 -25.02 2.96
C GLU A 9 33.17 -25.02 1.54
N LYS A 10 33.79 -25.84 0.68
CA LYS A 10 33.14 -26.30 -0.55
C LYS A 10 32.10 -27.32 -0.13
N THR A 11 30.84 -26.91 -0.06
CA THR A 11 29.71 -27.84 -0.03
C THR A 11 29.71 -28.57 -1.38
N LEU A 12 30.17 -29.82 -1.37
CA LEU A 12 30.00 -30.77 -2.46
C LEU A 12 28.50 -31.00 -2.68
N SER A 13 27.89 -30.31 -3.64
CA SER A 13 26.55 -30.67 -4.11
C SER A 13 26.67 -31.91 -5.01
N SER A 14 26.25 -33.03 -4.47
CA SER A 14 26.21 -34.37 -5.05
C SER A 14 25.57 -34.42 -6.45
N THR A 15 26.36 -34.79 -7.45
CA THR A 15 25.93 -35.11 -8.82
C THR A 15 25.34 -36.53 -8.96
N ALA A 16 24.97 -37.17 -7.84
CA ALA A 16 24.46 -38.54 -7.83
C ALA A 16 22.93 -38.52 -7.81
N LEU A 17 22.31 -39.32 -8.69
CA LEU A 17 20.87 -39.57 -8.68
C LEU A 17 20.50 -40.29 -7.37
N SER A 18 19.34 -39.97 -6.79
CA SER A 18 18.80 -40.80 -5.70
C SER A 18 18.33 -42.16 -6.24
N PRO A 19 18.26 -43.23 -5.42
CA PRO A 19 17.74 -44.53 -5.85
C PRO A 19 16.33 -44.49 -6.48
N GLU A 20 15.48 -43.60 -5.97
CA GLU A 20 14.14 -43.35 -6.53
C GLU A 20 14.19 -42.68 -7.91
N GLN A 21 15.12 -41.72 -8.09
CA GLN A 21 15.36 -41.06 -9.37
C GLN A 21 15.97 -42.02 -10.40
N GLU A 22 16.85 -42.94 -9.97
CA GLU A 22 17.40 -43.98 -10.84
C GLU A 22 16.33 -44.99 -11.27
N THR A 23 15.44 -45.38 -10.36
CA THR A 23 14.34 -46.30 -10.65
C THR A 23 13.37 -45.68 -11.67
N LYS A 24 13.00 -44.41 -11.47
CA LYS A 24 12.11 -43.69 -12.39
C LYS A 24 12.77 -43.40 -13.74
N LEU A 25 14.06 -43.05 -13.76
CA LEU A 25 14.80 -42.88 -15.00
C LEU A 25 14.92 -44.19 -15.78
N SER A 26 15.09 -45.32 -15.08
CA SER A 26 15.17 -46.64 -15.71
C SER A 26 13.84 -47.08 -16.30
N SER A 27 12.70 -46.79 -15.65
CA SER A 27 11.38 -47.06 -16.23
C SER A 27 11.14 -46.19 -17.48
N LEU A 28 11.45 -44.90 -17.41
CA LEU A 28 11.32 -43.99 -18.57
C LEU A 28 12.19 -44.44 -19.76
N LEU A 29 13.40 -44.97 -19.50
CA LEU A 29 14.29 -45.50 -20.55
C LEU A 29 13.90 -46.89 -21.06
N ALA A 30 13.06 -47.64 -20.34
CA ALA A 30 12.51 -48.90 -20.82
C ALA A 30 11.32 -48.66 -21.75
N ASP A 31 10.46 -47.71 -21.40
CA ASP A 31 9.12 -47.57 -22.02
C ASP A 31 9.06 -46.52 -23.14
N TYR A 32 10.15 -45.78 -23.39
CA TYR A 32 10.12 -44.63 -24.29
C TYR A 32 9.84 -44.95 -25.77
N LYS A 33 9.99 -46.22 -26.19
CA LYS A 33 9.73 -46.66 -27.57
C LYS A 33 8.28 -47.02 -27.82
N ASP A 34 7.58 -47.49 -26.79
CA ASP A 34 6.24 -48.08 -26.89
C ASP A 34 5.15 -47.16 -26.33
N THR A 35 5.55 -45.99 -25.81
CA THR A 35 4.66 -45.02 -25.16
C THR A 35 4.62 -43.70 -25.94
N ASP A 36 3.45 -43.03 -25.97
CA ASP A 36 3.31 -41.70 -26.58
C ASP A 36 4.33 -40.72 -25.94
N PRO A 37 5.17 -40.03 -26.74
CA PRO A 37 6.04 -38.95 -26.31
C PRO A 37 5.44 -37.99 -25.28
N ARG A 38 4.16 -37.63 -25.41
CA ARG A 38 3.48 -36.70 -24.50
C ARG A 38 3.18 -37.31 -23.13
N GLN A 39 3.01 -38.62 -23.05
CA GLN A 39 2.79 -39.33 -21.77
C GLN A 39 4.12 -39.50 -21.03
N ILE A 40 5.19 -39.87 -21.73
CA ILE A 40 6.55 -40.01 -21.16
C ILE A 40 6.98 -38.69 -20.52
N VAL A 41 6.76 -37.56 -21.20
CA VAL A 41 7.18 -36.24 -20.73
C VAL A 41 6.45 -35.79 -19.47
N LYS A 42 5.18 -36.17 -19.29
CA LYS A 42 4.39 -35.88 -18.08
C LYS A 42 4.91 -36.63 -16.85
N GLU A 43 5.57 -37.75 -17.05
CA GLU A 43 6.13 -38.57 -15.97
C GLU A 43 7.53 -38.12 -15.52
N ILE A 44 8.10 -37.11 -16.17
CA ILE A 44 9.42 -36.57 -15.81
C ILE A 44 9.25 -35.57 -14.65
N PRO A 45 9.77 -35.86 -13.45
CA PRO A 45 9.45 -35.11 -12.24
C PRO A 45 10.20 -33.77 -12.12
N SER A 46 11.29 -33.58 -12.88
CA SER A 46 12.09 -32.36 -12.78
C SER A 46 12.95 -32.08 -14.02
N PRO A 47 13.38 -30.81 -14.22
CA PRO A 47 14.31 -30.45 -15.29
C PRO A 47 15.66 -31.19 -15.22
N PHE A 48 16.11 -31.54 -14.00
CA PHE A 48 17.33 -32.31 -13.80
C PHE A 48 17.18 -33.73 -14.38
N ILE A 49 16.06 -34.41 -14.09
CA ILE A 49 15.78 -35.74 -14.64
C ILE A 49 15.54 -35.67 -16.15
N ALA A 50 14.89 -34.62 -16.66
CA ALA A 50 14.72 -34.39 -18.09
C ALA A 50 16.07 -34.31 -18.84
N LYS A 51 17.03 -33.57 -18.29
CA LYS A 51 18.39 -33.48 -18.85
C LYS A 51 19.07 -34.85 -18.88
N VAL A 52 19.06 -35.57 -17.76
CA VAL A 52 19.73 -36.87 -17.65
C VAL A 52 19.07 -37.92 -18.54
N PHE A 53 17.74 -37.90 -18.65
CA PHE A 53 16.97 -38.73 -19.58
C PHE A 53 17.42 -38.52 -21.03
N ILE A 54 17.46 -37.26 -21.49
CA ILE A 54 17.94 -36.92 -22.83
C ILE A 54 19.41 -37.35 -23.05
N GLU A 55 20.27 -37.21 -22.04
CA GLU A 55 21.68 -37.61 -22.15
C GLU A 55 21.88 -39.13 -22.26
N LYS A 56 20.92 -39.93 -21.76
CA LYS A 56 20.94 -41.40 -21.79
C LYS A 56 20.21 -42.02 -22.97
N LEU A 57 19.44 -41.26 -23.76
CA LEU A 57 18.78 -41.78 -24.95
C LEU A 57 19.80 -42.16 -26.05
N PRO A 58 19.62 -43.30 -26.74
CA PRO A 58 20.48 -43.66 -27.86
C PRO A 58 20.23 -42.70 -29.04
N PRO A 59 21.26 -42.28 -29.77
CA PRO A 59 21.10 -41.37 -30.92
C PRO A 59 20.67 -42.15 -32.18
N GLU A 60 19.57 -42.93 -32.11
CA GLU A 60 19.11 -43.84 -33.18
C GLU A 60 17.58 -43.96 -33.19
N GLY A 61 16.96 -43.72 -34.35
CA GLY A 61 15.50 -43.81 -34.55
C GLY A 61 14.85 -42.47 -34.88
N SER A 62 13.91 -42.46 -35.84
CA SER A 62 13.13 -41.29 -36.25
C SER A 62 12.16 -40.82 -35.16
N ASP A 63 11.65 -41.75 -34.37
CA ASP A 63 10.56 -41.52 -33.41
C ASP A 63 11.05 -40.72 -32.19
N LEU A 64 12.37 -40.73 -31.96
CA LEU A 64 13.03 -39.91 -30.96
C LEU A 64 12.92 -38.41 -31.22
N VAL A 65 12.75 -37.99 -32.48
CA VAL A 65 12.66 -36.56 -32.81
C VAL A 65 11.44 -35.94 -32.14
N GLN A 66 10.30 -36.62 -32.18
CA GLN A 66 9.07 -36.14 -31.53
C GLN A 66 9.17 -36.14 -30.01
N LEU A 67 9.81 -37.14 -29.41
CA LEU A 67 10.07 -37.19 -27.97
C LEU A 67 10.99 -36.06 -27.50
N ILE A 68 12.08 -35.79 -28.23
CA ILE A 68 13.02 -34.74 -27.86
C ILE A 68 12.37 -33.35 -27.99
N LEU A 69 11.54 -33.14 -29.02
CA LEU A 69 10.76 -31.90 -29.17
C LEU A 69 9.76 -31.72 -28.02
N ALA A 70 9.02 -32.78 -27.64
CA ALA A 70 8.09 -32.72 -26.51
C ALA A 70 8.78 -32.42 -25.17
N VAL A 71 10.00 -32.96 -24.95
CA VAL A 71 10.83 -32.61 -23.78
C VAL A 71 11.27 -31.15 -23.84
N MET A 72 11.66 -30.64 -25.02
CA MET A 72 12.06 -29.24 -25.19
C MET A 72 10.89 -28.27 -24.94
N ASP A 73 9.68 -28.63 -25.33
CA ASP A 73 8.48 -27.80 -25.09
C ASP A 73 8.11 -27.75 -23.60
N THR A 74 8.26 -28.87 -22.89
CA THR A 74 7.88 -28.97 -21.47
C THR A 74 8.94 -28.40 -20.53
N PHE A 75 10.22 -28.47 -20.91
CA PHE A 75 11.35 -28.06 -20.07
C PHE A 75 12.18 -26.95 -20.74
N PRO A 76 11.83 -25.66 -20.54
CA PRO A 76 12.50 -24.52 -21.16
C PRO A 76 13.89 -24.21 -20.56
N GLN A 77 14.33 -24.96 -19.54
CA GLN A 77 15.58 -24.71 -18.83
C GLN A 77 16.79 -24.91 -19.77
N LYS A 78 17.75 -23.97 -19.71
CA LYS A 78 18.92 -23.88 -20.61
C LYS A 78 19.71 -25.18 -20.72
N GLU A 79 19.81 -25.92 -19.62
CA GLU A 79 20.59 -27.16 -19.52
C GLU A 79 19.91 -28.32 -20.27
N VAL A 80 18.59 -28.43 -20.18
CA VAL A 80 17.78 -29.42 -20.90
C VAL A 80 17.78 -29.10 -22.39
N GLN A 81 17.58 -27.83 -22.75
CA GLN A 81 17.64 -27.34 -24.13
C GLN A 81 18.99 -27.65 -24.80
N LYS A 82 20.09 -27.49 -24.05
CA LYS A 82 21.44 -27.80 -24.56
C LYS A 82 21.64 -29.30 -24.78
N ALA A 83 21.17 -30.14 -23.87
CA ALA A 83 21.24 -31.60 -24.02
C ALA A 83 20.40 -32.08 -25.21
N ALA A 84 19.17 -31.58 -25.35
CA ALA A 84 18.24 -31.94 -26.43
C ALA A 84 18.77 -31.54 -27.81
N ARG A 85 19.26 -30.30 -27.98
CA ARG A 85 19.87 -29.85 -29.24
C ARG A 85 21.11 -30.66 -29.61
N LYS A 86 21.91 -31.08 -28.62
CA LYS A 86 23.08 -31.93 -28.86
C LYS A 86 22.67 -33.31 -29.37
N LEU A 87 21.58 -33.89 -28.87
CA LEU A 87 21.06 -35.17 -29.35
C LEU A 87 20.44 -35.04 -30.74
N LEU A 88 19.63 -34.02 -30.99
CA LEU A 88 19.05 -33.73 -32.31
C LEU A 88 20.12 -33.48 -33.38
N PHE A 89 21.21 -32.80 -33.02
CA PHE A 89 22.34 -32.63 -33.93
C PHE A 89 22.98 -33.97 -34.30
N LYS A 90 23.13 -34.90 -33.34
CA LYS A 90 23.63 -36.26 -33.60
C LYS A 90 22.70 -37.06 -34.53
N LEU A 91 21.38 -36.93 -34.35
CA LEU A 91 20.40 -37.57 -35.23
C LEU A 91 20.49 -37.00 -36.66
N LYS A 92 20.59 -35.67 -36.80
CA LYS A 92 20.80 -35.00 -38.09
C LYS A 92 22.08 -35.47 -38.80
N THR A 93 23.19 -35.61 -38.08
CA THR A 93 24.45 -36.13 -38.66
C THR A 93 24.37 -37.59 -39.10
N LYS A 94 23.41 -38.37 -38.59
CA LYS A 94 23.14 -39.76 -38.98
C LYS A 94 22.11 -39.88 -40.11
N GLY A 95 21.70 -38.77 -40.73
CA GLY A 95 20.77 -38.76 -41.86
C GLY A 95 19.29 -38.85 -41.48
N ILE A 96 18.95 -38.68 -40.19
CA ILE A 96 17.55 -38.60 -39.75
C ILE A 96 17.06 -37.17 -39.98
N GLU A 97 15.90 -37.03 -40.63
CA GLU A 97 15.26 -35.72 -40.80
C GLU A 97 14.85 -35.14 -39.45
N VAL A 98 15.49 -34.03 -39.09
CA VAL A 98 15.18 -33.25 -37.89
C VAL A 98 14.66 -31.90 -38.36
N PRO A 99 13.50 -31.44 -37.88
CA PRO A 99 13.00 -30.10 -38.17
C PRO A 99 14.10 -29.06 -37.93
N ASP A 100 14.26 -28.09 -38.82
CA ASP A 100 15.25 -27.04 -38.65
C ASP A 100 14.85 -26.16 -37.46
N ILE A 101 15.37 -26.52 -36.28
CA ILE A 101 15.27 -25.70 -35.07
C ILE A 101 16.20 -24.52 -35.28
N LYS A 102 15.69 -23.46 -35.93
CA LYS A 102 16.40 -22.20 -36.07
C LYS A 102 16.81 -21.73 -34.67
N LYS A 103 18.04 -21.21 -34.54
CA LYS A 103 18.46 -20.42 -33.36
C LYS A 103 17.56 -19.18 -33.29
N GLY A 104 16.34 -19.32 -32.78
CA GLY A 104 15.35 -18.25 -32.83
C GLY A 104 13.89 -18.67 -32.69
N ASP A 105 13.52 -19.95 -32.73
CA ASP A 105 12.10 -20.36 -32.58
C ASP A 105 11.66 -20.59 -31.14
N VAL A 106 12.23 -19.84 -30.20
CA VAL A 106 11.36 -19.30 -29.17
C VAL A 106 10.83 -18.02 -29.80
N GLN A 107 9.57 -18.02 -30.22
CA GLN A 107 8.83 -16.77 -30.47
C GLN A 107 8.68 -15.99 -29.15
N THR A 108 9.80 -15.60 -28.55
CA THR A 108 9.85 -14.36 -27.79
C THR A 108 9.86 -13.27 -28.85
N PRO A 109 8.87 -12.38 -28.88
CA PRO A 109 8.84 -11.30 -29.84
C PRO A 109 10.18 -10.55 -29.78
N ILE A 110 10.79 -10.27 -30.95
CA ILE A 110 12.07 -9.55 -31.09
C ILE A 110 11.98 -8.14 -30.49
N ILE A 111 10.76 -7.66 -30.30
CA ILE A 111 10.42 -6.64 -29.33
C ILE A 111 9.87 -7.39 -28.12
N LYS A 112 10.67 -7.60 -27.08
CA LYS A 112 10.04 -7.76 -25.75
C LYS A 112 9.13 -6.54 -25.64
N PRO A 113 7.80 -6.68 -25.42
CA PRO A 113 7.02 -5.51 -25.03
C PRO A 113 7.82 -4.92 -23.89
N ILE A 114 8.36 -3.73 -24.11
CA ILE A 114 9.05 -2.97 -23.07
C ILE A 114 8.00 -2.98 -21.99
N ALA A 115 8.29 -3.66 -20.86
CA ALA A 115 7.38 -3.67 -19.73
C ALA A 115 7.11 -2.18 -19.50
N GLN A 116 5.93 -1.72 -19.91
CA GLN A 116 5.57 -0.34 -19.77
C GLN A 116 5.60 -0.17 -18.27
N GLU A 117 6.55 0.66 -17.81
CA GLU A 117 6.52 1.06 -16.42
C GLU A 117 5.11 1.64 -16.22
N ASN A 118 4.44 1.19 -15.17
CA ASN A 118 3.10 1.69 -14.86
C ASN A 118 3.25 3.02 -14.12
N PRO A 119 2.29 3.93 -14.26
CA PRO A 119 2.17 5.05 -13.34
C PRO A 119 2.17 4.57 -11.89
N GLU A 120 2.84 5.32 -11.03
CA GLU A 120 2.83 5.08 -9.59
C GLU A 120 2.29 6.33 -8.89
N ALA A 121 1.54 6.13 -7.82
CA ALA A 121 1.05 7.22 -6.99
C ALA A 121 1.17 6.87 -5.51
N LEU A 122 1.46 7.88 -4.70
CA LEU A 122 1.43 7.81 -3.25
C LEU A 122 0.53 8.92 -2.71
N LEU A 123 -0.17 8.62 -1.62
CA LEU A 123 -0.95 9.59 -0.86
C LEU A 123 -0.65 9.45 0.63
N GLY A 124 -0.55 10.58 1.31
CA GLY A 124 -0.35 10.66 2.75
C GLY A 124 -1.66 10.56 3.53
N SER A 125 -1.53 10.26 4.83
CA SER A 125 -2.56 10.52 5.83
C SER A 125 -2.80 12.01 6.01
N PHE A 126 -3.96 12.35 6.56
CA PHE A 126 -4.28 13.72 6.94
C PHE A 126 -3.61 14.09 8.26
N ASP A 127 -3.13 15.31 8.35
CA ASP A 127 -2.82 15.98 9.60
C ASP A 127 -4.10 16.59 10.22
N PRO A 128 -4.04 17.13 11.46
CA PRO A 128 -5.19 17.79 12.10
C PRO A 128 -5.72 19.01 11.33
N ALA A 129 -4.88 19.63 10.49
CA ALA A 129 -5.25 20.78 9.68
C ALA A 129 -6.02 20.39 8.40
N GLY A 130 -6.14 19.09 8.09
CA GLY A 130 -6.73 18.61 6.84
C GLY A 130 -5.78 18.69 5.66
N THR A 131 -4.48 18.59 5.91
CA THR A 131 -3.41 18.63 4.93
C THR A 131 -2.81 17.24 4.76
N ARG A 132 -2.36 16.90 3.54
CA ARG A 132 -1.67 15.64 3.24
C ARG A 132 -0.66 15.79 2.12
N GLY A 133 0.34 14.91 2.12
CA GLY A 133 1.27 14.75 1.01
C GLY A 133 0.68 13.97 -0.16
N VAL A 134 1.11 14.30 -1.39
CA VAL A 134 0.78 13.55 -2.61
C VAL A 134 1.99 13.44 -3.52
N MET A 135 2.13 12.30 -4.18
CA MET A 135 3.12 12.10 -5.24
C MET A 135 2.51 11.28 -6.37
N VAL A 136 2.73 11.72 -7.61
CA VAL A 136 2.35 11.01 -8.83
C VAL A 136 3.58 10.91 -9.74
N ALA A 137 3.84 9.73 -10.27
CA ALA A 137 4.98 9.45 -11.13
C ALA A 137 4.50 8.80 -12.43
N LEU A 138 4.74 9.51 -13.54
CA LEU A 138 4.31 9.12 -14.88
C LEU A 138 5.53 8.62 -15.68
N PRO A 139 5.52 7.37 -16.14
CA PRO A 139 6.58 6.81 -16.96
C PRO A 139 6.88 7.65 -18.20
N ARG A 140 8.14 8.04 -18.36
CA ARG A 140 8.62 8.77 -19.53
C ARG A 140 9.45 7.84 -20.41
N PHE A 141 8.92 7.46 -21.56
CA PHE A 141 9.67 6.64 -22.52
C PHE A 141 10.69 7.50 -23.29
N PRO A 142 11.95 7.05 -23.50
CA PRO A 142 12.54 5.77 -23.07
C PRO A 142 13.21 5.78 -21.69
N LYS A 143 13.22 6.89 -20.96
CA LYS A 143 13.98 7.03 -19.71
C LYS A 143 13.24 7.86 -18.65
N GLY A 144 12.98 7.23 -17.50
CA GLY A 144 12.66 7.92 -16.26
C GLY A 144 11.17 8.14 -16.02
N PHE A 145 10.87 9.07 -15.13
CA PHE A 145 9.52 9.43 -14.72
C PHE A 145 9.39 10.95 -14.69
N ASP A 146 8.27 11.48 -15.18
CA ASP A 146 7.82 12.81 -14.81
C ASP A 146 7.07 12.69 -13.48
N VAL A 147 7.60 13.30 -12.43
CA VAL A 147 7.10 13.17 -11.07
C VAL A 147 6.55 14.51 -10.63
N GLY A 148 5.30 14.53 -10.16
CA GLY A 148 4.70 15.62 -9.39
C GLY A 148 4.65 15.23 -7.92
N ILE A 149 5.06 16.13 -7.04
CA ILE A 149 5.00 15.98 -5.58
C ILE A 149 4.46 17.26 -4.97
N GLY A 150 3.64 17.14 -3.94
CA GLY A 150 3.07 18.32 -3.30
C GLY A 150 2.40 18.04 -1.97
N VAL A 151 1.88 19.13 -1.41
CA VAL A 151 1.11 19.18 -0.18
C VAL A 151 -0.23 19.83 -0.51
N ILE A 152 -1.32 19.12 -0.23
CA ILE A 152 -2.68 19.54 -0.55
C ILE A 152 -3.52 19.63 0.71
N SER A 153 -4.44 20.60 0.72
CA SER A 153 -5.42 20.83 1.78
C SER A 153 -6.82 20.89 1.18
N GLU A 154 -7.79 20.31 1.88
CA GLU A 154 -9.20 20.38 1.48
C GLU A 154 -9.76 21.80 1.57
N ARG A 155 -9.27 22.59 2.54
CA ARG A 155 -9.77 23.94 2.81
C ARG A 155 -8.97 25.03 2.09
N GLN A 156 -7.66 24.82 1.94
CA GLN A 156 -6.76 25.84 1.40
C GLN A 156 -6.31 25.56 -0.05
N GLY A 157 -6.65 24.37 -0.57
CA GLY A 157 -6.27 23.92 -1.90
C GLY A 157 -4.83 23.42 -1.98
N ILE A 158 -4.17 23.63 -3.11
CA ILE A 158 -2.76 23.25 -3.28
C ILE A 158 -1.88 24.23 -2.50
N LEU A 159 -1.18 23.73 -1.48
CA LEU A 159 -0.25 24.51 -0.66
C LEU A 159 1.14 24.57 -1.28
N GLU A 160 1.64 23.40 -1.70
CA GLU A 160 2.94 23.26 -2.36
C GLU A 160 2.81 22.25 -3.50
N PHE A 161 3.46 22.51 -4.62
CA PHE A 161 3.54 21.56 -5.72
C PHE A 161 4.81 21.78 -6.54
N PHE A 162 5.55 20.70 -6.75
CA PHE A 162 6.76 20.67 -7.55
C PHE A 162 6.64 19.54 -8.55
N TYR A 163 7.13 19.75 -9.77
CA TYR A 163 7.23 18.67 -10.73
C TYR A 163 8.58 18.70 -11.45
N GLY A 164 9.02 17.53 -11.89
CA GLY A 164 10.30 17.39 -12.58
C GLY A 164 10.52 16.00 -13.14
N THR A 165 11.53 15.86 -13.97
CA THR A 165 11.90 14.58 -14.57
C THR A 165 12.99 13.90 -13.74
N TYR A 166 12.74 12.66 -13.34
CA TYR A 166 13.65 11.84 -12.54
C TYR A 166 14.12 10.62 -13.30
N SER A 167 15.38 10.23 -13.08
CA SER A 167 15.86 8.93 -13.54
C SER A 167 15.15 7.79 -12.78
N LYS A 168 15.12 6.58 -13.34
CA LYS A 168 14.54 5.41 -12.66
C LYS A 168 15.14 5.18 -11.26
N LYS A 169 16.45 5.40 -11.14
CA LYS A 169 17.16 5.30 -9.85
C LYS A 169 16.71 6.40 -8.89
N GLY A 170 16.71 7.65 -9.35
CA GLY A 170 16.31 8.80 -8.52
C GLY A 170 14.87 8.71 -8.04
N PHE A 171 13.94 8.31 -8.91
CA PHE A 171 12.55 8.05 -8.52
C PHE A 171 12.45 6.93 -7.47
N LYS A 172 13.17 5.82 -7.66
CA LYS A 172 13.15 4.71 -6.69
C LYS A 172 13.68 5.13 -5.31
N GLU A 173 14.74 5.94 -5.27
CA GLU A 173 15.31 6.49 -4.02
C GLU A 173 14.34 7.47 -3.35
N MET A 174 13.75 8.40 -4.10
CA MET A 174 12.72 9.31 -3.59
C MET A 174 11.52 8.55 -3.04
N LYS A 175 10.96 7.61 -3.81
CA LYS A 175 9.82 6.79 -3.39
C LYS A 175 10.11 6.03 -2.10
N LYS A 176 11.32 5.49 -1.99
CA LYS A 176 11.77 4.78 -0.78
C LYS A 176 11.81 5.74 0.41
N ALA A 177 12.41 6.92 0.27
CA ALA A 177 12.47 7.92 1.33
C ALA A 177 11.08 8.37 1.81
N LEU A 178 10.12 8.55 0.90
CA LEU A 178 8.74 8.91 1.26
C LEU A 178 7.99 7.79 2.00
N LEU A 179 8.23 6.53 1.63
CA LEU A 179 7.58 5.37 2.27
C LEU A 179 8.20 5.00 3.62
N GLU A 180 9.45 5.39 3.85
CA GLU A 180 10.21 5.15 5.09
C GLU A 180 10.25 6.38 6.01
N SER A 181 9.51 7.44 5.69
CA SER A 181 9.40 8.62 6.55
C SER A 181 8.54 8.31 7.78
N ASP A 182 9.04 8.67 8.96
CA ASP A 182 8.29 8.58 10.23
C ASP A 182 7.33 9.76 10.42
N ASP A 183 7.54 10.88 9.71
CA ASP A 183 6.76 12.12 9.87
C ASP A 183 5.42 12.06 9.12
N ILE A 184 5.38 11.40 7.96
CA ILE A 184 4.20 11.33 7.10
C ILE A 184 3.98 9.90 6.63
N ILE A 185 2.85 9.32 7.01
CA ILE A 185 2.49 7.97 6.58
C ILE A 185 1.94 8.03 5.15
N MET A 186 2.80 7.67 4.20
CA MET A 186 2.44 7.54 2.79
C MET A 186 2.03 6.09 2.46
N VAL A 187 0.98 5.93 1.65
CA VAL A 187 0.56 4.63 1.08
C VAL A 187 0.54 4.70 -0.43
N LYS A 188 0.75 3.56 -1.07
CA LYS A 188 0.55 3.43 -2.52
C LYS A 188 -0.93 3.52 -2.86
N THR A 189 -1.23 4.13 -4.00
CA THR A 189 -2.59 4.23 -4.50
C THR A 189 -2.63 4.22 -6.03
N SER A 190 -3.84 4.23 -6.60
CA SER A 190 -4.04 4.34 -8.04
C SER A 190 -3.76 5.77 -8.52
N LEU A 191 -3.41 5.90 -9.81
CA LEU A 191 -3.22 7.22 -10.41
C LEU A 191 -4.51 8.05 -10.37
N ALA A 192 -5.65 7.41 -10.64
CA ALA A 192 -6.97 8.03 -10.60
C ALA A 192 -7.28 8.64 -9.23
N HIS A 193 -6.96 7.92 -8.16
CA HIS A 193 -7.21 8.39 -6.81
C HIS A 193 -6.37 9.63 -6.48
N ALA A 194 -5.05 9.56 -6.71
CA ALA A 194 -4.17 10.72 -6.47
C ALA A 194 -4.54 11.92 -7.35
N ALA A 195 -4.88 11.71 -8.62
CA ALA A 195 -5.34 12.77 -9.51
C ALA A 195 -6.64 13.42 -8.99
N THR A 196 -7.59 12.62 -8.50
CA THR A 196 -8.84 13.11 -7.91
C THR A 196 -8.58 13.97 -6.68
N ALA A 197 -7.68 13.54 -5.79
CA ALA A 197 -7.32 14.30 -4.61
C ALA A 197 -6.66 15.64 -4.97
N ILE A 198 -5.73 15.65 -5.95
CA ILE A 198 -5.08 16.88 -6.39
C ILE A 198 -6.08 17.82 -7.08
N GLU A 199 -6.96 17.31 -7.95
CA GLU A 199 -7.97 18.11 -8.64
C GLU A 199 -8.97 18.76 -7.67
N LYS A 200 -9.40 18.03 -6.63
CA LYS A 200 -10.24 18.60 -5.56
C LYS A 200 -9.55 19.79 -4.89
N ALA A 201 -8.26 19.65 -4.55
CA ALA A 201 -7.49 20.74 -3.95
C ALA A 201 -7.26 21.89 -4.94
N TYR A 202 -7.01 21.60 -6.22
CA TYR A 202 -6.83 22.62 -7.24
C TYR A 202 -8.09 23.46 -7.43
N ALA A 203 -9.27 22.85 -7.43
CA ALA A 203 -10.53 23.57 -7.59
C ALA A 203 -10.76 24.66 -6.51
N VAL A 204 -10.21 24.48 -5.30
CA VAL A 204 -10.31 25.43 -4.20
C VAL A 204 -9.54 26.73 -4.48
N ASN A 205 -8.37 26.65 -5.14
CA ASN A 205 -7.48 27.80 -5.30
C ASN A 205 -6.94 28.00 -6.73
N GLN A 206 -7.57 27.44 -7.76
CA GLN A 206 -7.13 27.57 -9.16
C GLN A 206 -7.02 29.02 -9.63
N ASP A 207 -7.92 29.89 -9.19
CA ASP A 207 -7.98 31.31 -9.58
C ASP A 207 -7.11 32.22 -8.69
N SER A 208 -6.50 31.66 -7.64
CA SER A 208 -5.68 32.43 -6.68
C SER A 208 -4.36 32.92 -7.28
N GLY A 209 -3.90 32.31 -8.37
CA GLY A 209 -2.63 32.63 -9.00
C GLY A 209 -1.39 32.30 -8.16
N THR A 210 -1.51 31.45 -7.13
CA THR A 210 -0.37 30.99 -6.34
C THR A 210 0.65 30.25 -7.19
N GLU A 211 1.92 30.28 -6.78
CA GLU A 211 3.00 29.56 -7.48
C GLU A 211 2.72 28.04 -7.52
N ALA A 212 2.24 27.47 -6.42
CA ALA A 212 1.89 26.06 -6.33
C ALA A 212 0.74 25.67 -7.28
N ALA A 213 -0.32 26.48 -7.36
CA ALA A 213 -1.42 26.24 -8.29
C ALA A 213 -0.96 26.35 -9.76
N ARG A 214 -0.06 27.29 -10.08
CA ARG A 214 0.54 27.41 -11.43
C ARG A 214 1.42 26.21 -11.77
N ALA A 215 2.28 25.77 -10.85
CA ALA A 215 3.13 24.59 -11.03
C ALA A 215 2.30 23.33 -11.28
N TYR A 216 1.19 23.16 -10.56
CA TYR A 216 0.26 22.08 -10.84
C TYR A 216 -0.43 22.25 -12.21
N ALA A 217 -0.88 23.45 -12.56
CA ALA A 217 -1.54 23.71 -13.85
C ALA A 217 -0.66 23.32 -15.05
N GLU A 218 0.66 23.51 -14.97
CA GLU A 218 1.62 23.07 -15.98
C GLU A 218 1.74 21.54 -16.08
N PHE A 219 1.65 20.84 -14.95
CA PHE A 219 1.69 19.37 -14.88
C PHE A 219 0.33 18.71 -15.20
N ARG A 220 -0.77 19.43 -14.97
CA ARG A 220 -2.16 18.93 -14.98
C ARG A 220 -2.53 18.18 -16.24
N SER A 221 -2.25 18.73 -17.43
CA SER A 221 -2.56 18.05 -18.69
C SER A 221 -1.83 16.72 -18.84
N THR A 222 -0.60 16.63 -18.34
CA THR A 222 0.19 15.39 -18.39
C THR A 222 -0.44 14.32 -17.51
N LEU A 223 -0.94 14.71 -16.33
CA LEU A 223 -1.64 13.82 -15.40
C LEU A 223 -2.99 13.35 -15.95
N LEU A 224 -3.86 14.28 -16.32
CA LEU A 224 -5.23 13.98 -16.72
C LEU A 224 -5.32 13.25 -18.07
N ASN A 225 -4.30 13.33 -18.92
CA ASN A 225 -4.22 12.50 -20.13
C ASN A 225 -3.90 11.02 -19.85
N LYS A 226 -3.60 10.65 -18.60
CA LYS A 226 -3.21 9.29 -18.19
C LYS A 226 -4.21 8.61 -17.27
N THR A 227 -5.23 9.32 -16.80
CA THR A 227 -6.24 8.77 -15.90
C THR A 227 -7.53 9.57 -15.95
N ASP A 228 -8.64 8.89 -15.69
CA ASP A 228 -9.90 9.54 -15.35
C ASP A 228 -9.95 9.83 -13.85
N LEU A 229 -10.78 10.80 -13.46
CA LEU A 229 -11.06 11.12 -12.07
C LEU A 229 -12.12 10.17 -11.51
N LEU A 230 -12.00 9.86 -10.22
CA LEU A 230 -12.94 9.01 -9.52
C LEU A 230 -14.19 9.80 -9.13
N GLU A 231 -15.36 9.22 -9.36
CA GLU A 231 -16.64 9.77 -8.90
C GLU A 231 -16.89 9.53 -7.40
N ARG A 232 -16.23 8.51 -6.83
CA ARG A 232 -16.37 8.11 -5.42
C ARG A 232 -15.03 7.68 -4.82
N SER A 233 -14.96 7.61 -3.49
CA SER A 233 -13.75 7.15 -2.80
C SER A 233 -13.36 5.73 -3.22
N PRO A 234 -12.06 5.44 -3.42
CA PRO A 234 -11.58 4.12 -3.84
C PRO A 234 -11.78 3.04 -2.77
N ILE A 235 -12.07 3.40 -1.51
CA ILE A 235 -12.36 2.39 -0.47
C ILE A 235 -13.58 1.54 -0.83
N TYR A 236 -14.52 2.08 -1.61
CA TYR A 236 -15.72 1.37 -2.06
C TYR A 236 -15.46 0.37 -3.19
N GLU A 237 -14.25 0.32 -3.75
CA GLU A 237 -13.81 -0.79 -4.60
C GLU A 237 -13.32 -1.99 -3.77
N LEU A 238 -12.95 -1.76 -2.50
CA LEU A 238 -12.36 -2.74 -1.60
C LEU A 238 -13.37 -3.27 -0.58
N ILE A 239 -14.29 -2.41 -0.14
CA ILE A 239 -15.36 -2.72 0.81
C ILE A 239 -16.69 -2.39 0.13
N SER A 240 -17.50 -3.41 -0.13
CA SER A 240 -18.81 -3.21 -0.75
C SER A 240 -19.74 -2.42 0.16
N GLU A 241 -20.39 -1.39 -0.38
CA GLU A 241 -21.40 -0.60 0.34
C GLU A 241 -22.58 -1.45 0.85
N THR A 242 -22.90 -2.54 0.15
CA THR A 242 -23.98 -3.46 0.53
C THR A 242 -23.61 -4.40 1.67
N GLU A 243 -22.31 -4.53 1.97
CA GLU A 243 -21.77 -5.39 3.04
C GLU A 243 -21.42 -4.59 4.30
N ILE A 244 -21.72 -3.28 4.32
CA ILE A 244 -21.48 -2.42 5.47
C ILE A 244 -22.47 -2.77 6.58
N ASP A 245 -21.97 -3.43 7.62
CA ASP A 245 -22.69 -3.69 8.84
C ASP A 245 -22.69 -2.44 9.75
N THR A 246 -23.83 -1.76 9.85
CA THR A 246 -23.99 -0.56 10.68
C THR A 246 -23.80 -0.85 12.18
N SER A 247 -23.93 -2.10 12.61
CA SER A 247 -23.70 -2.48 14.01
C SER A 247 -22.24 -2.36 14.45
N LEU A 248 -21.31 -2.16 13.50
CA LEU A 248 -19.89 -1.92 13.80
C LEU A 248 -19.63 -0.57 14.47
N VAL A 249 -20.53 0.41 14.36
CA VAL A 249 -20.39 1.71 15.01
C VAL A 249 -20.93 1.61 16.43
N THR A 250 -20.05 1.18 17.34
CA THR A 250 -20.27 1.16 18.79
C THR A 250 -19.21 2.01 19.48
N GLN A 251 -19.48 2.47 20.70
CA GLN A 251 -18.52 3.23 21.49
C GLN A 251 -17.15 2.52 21.56
N SER A 252 -17.14 1.21 21.87
CA SER A 252 -15.90 0.43 22.00
C SER A 252 -15.13 0.28 20.69
N ASN A 253 -15.82 0.23 19.54
CA ASN A 253 -15.16 0.19 18.23
C ASN A 253 -14.64 1.57 17.82
N LEU A 254 -15.34 2.65 18.19
CA LEU A 254 -14.83 4.02 17.99
C LEU A 254 -13.59 4.27 18.86
N ASP A 255 -13.57 3.78 20.11
CA ASP A 255 -12.37 3.82 20.97
C ASP A 255 -11.18 3.14 20.30
N LYS A 256 -11.36 1.90 19.84
CA LYS A 256 -10.31 1.18 19.10
C LYS A 256 -9.86 1.93 17.84
N LEU A 257 -10.80 2.48 17.08
CA LEU A 257 -10.50 3.21 15.86
C LEU A 257 -9.67 4.46 16.13
N PHE A 258 -10.11 5.32 17.05
CA PHE A 258 -9.52 6.66 17.26
C PHE A 258 -8.28 6.68 18.17
N VAL A 259 -7.98 5.59 18.87
CA VAL A 259 -6.69 5.38 19.54
C VAL A 259 -5.58 5.03 18.53
N HIS A 260 -5.93 4.50 17.36
CA HIS A 260 -4.95 4.13 16.34
C HIS A 260 -4.13 5.37 15.89
N PRO A 261 -2.79 5.29 15.74
CA PRO A 261 -1.95 6.44 15.41
C PRO A 261 -2.38 7.23 14.17
N LEU A 262 -2.82 6.53 13.11
CA LEU A 262 -3.35 7.15 11.90
C LEU A 262 -4.63 7.96 12.15
N MET A 263 -5.50 7.48 13.03
CA MET A 263 -6.80 8.10 13.32
C MET A 263 -6.71 9.15 14.41
N LYS A 264 -5.64 9.13 15.21
CA LYS A 264 -5.46 10.03 16.35
C LYS A 264 -5.50 11.50 15.92
N LEU A 265 -5.02 11.81 14.72
CA LEU A 265 -4.98 13.17 14.18
C LEU A 265 -6.31 13.63 13.56
N LEU A 266 -7.29 12.73 13.39
CA LEU A 266 -8.61 13.12 12.91
C LEU A 266 -9.38 13.84 14.03
N ILE A 267 -9.57 15.14 13.86
CA ILE A 267 -10.30 16.02 14.76
C ILE A 267 -11.30 16.88 13.99
N ILE A 268 -12.24 17.49 14.71
CA ILE A 268 -13.11 18.53 14.17
C ILE A 268 -12.30 19.83 14.12
N ASN A 269 -11.88 20.22 12.93
CA ASN A 269 -11.15 21.47 12.71
C ASN A 269 -12.13 22.54 12.23
N HIS A 270 -12.71 23.28 13.18
CA HIS A 270 -13.69 24.33 12.91
C HIS A 270 -13.22 25.66 13.51
N GLU A 271 -13.39 26.76 12.76
CA GLU A 271 -12.87 28.09 13.14
C GLU A 271 -13.43 28.60 14.48
N LYS A 272 -14.68 28.24 14.81
CA LYS A 272 -15.37 28.62 16.06
C LYS A 272 -15.19 27.62 17.21
N LEU A 273 -14.26 26.67 17.08
CA LEU A 273 -13.98 25.73 18.16
C LEU A 273 -13.31 26.43 19.36
N SER A 274 -12.45 27.44 19.10
CA SER A 274 -11.82 28.24 20.16
C SER A 274 -12.87 28.94 21.04
N ASP A 275 -13.89 29.53 20.42
CA ASP A 275 -14.94 30.25 21.15
C ASP A 275 -15.70 29.33 22.10
N LEU A 276 -15.90 28.07 21.70
CA LEU A 276 -16.52 27.05 22.54
C LEU A 276 -15.62 26.63 23.70
N VAL A 277 -14.32 26.46 23.45
CA VAL A 277 -13.33 26.14 24.49
C VAL A 277 -13.34 27.24 25.55
N ASP A 278 -13.31 28.51 25.14
CA ASP A 278 -13.36 29.65 26.06
C ASP A 278 -14.67 29.69 26.86
N GLU A 279 -15.82 29.41 26.22
CA GLU A 279 -17.13 29.35 26.90
C GLU A 279 -17.19 28.23 27.96
N ILE A 280 -16.62 27.07 27.66
CA ILE A 280 -16.55 25.93 28.58
C ILE A 280 -15.60 26.22 29.74
N SER A 281 -14.40 26.75 29.47
CA SER A 281 -13.45 27.11 30.53
C SER A 281 -14.03 28.15 31.48
N ALA A 282 -14.74 29.16 30.95
CA ALA A 282 -15.40 30.16 31.79
C ALA A 282 -16.53 29.59 32.66
N LEU A 283 -17.21 28.53 32.22
CA LEU A 283 -18.22 27.82 33.02
C LEU A 283 -17.56 27.07 34.19
N ASP A 284 -16.40 26.47 33.96
CA ASP A 284 -15.67 25.69 34.96
C ASP A 284 -15.08 26.58 36.06
N ASP A 285 -14.48 27.69 35.66
CA ASP A 285 -13.87 28.71 36.54
C ASP A 285 -14.91 29.62 37.21
N SER A 286 -16.19 29.46 36.89
CA SER A 286 -17.26 30.33 37.38
C SER A 286 -17.37 30.25 38.91
N PRO A 287 -17.27 31.38 39.63
CA PRO A 287 -17.41 31.44 41.09
C PRO A 287 -18.86 31.30 41.57
N ILE A 288 -19.79 31.05 40.65
CA ILE A 288 -21.21 30.79 40.96
C ILE A 288 -21.29 29.42 41.65
N TYR A 289 -22.05 29.32 42.75
CA TYR A 289 -22.37 28.09 43.48
C TYR A 289 -23.24 27.11 42.65
N LEU A 290 -22.75 26.67 41.49
CA LEU A 290 -23.32 25.54 40.77
C LEU A 290 -22.72 24.26 41.34
N THR A 291 -23.56 23.25 41.55
CA THR A 291 -23.05 21.90 41.83
C THR A 291 -22.40 21.33 40.57
N GLU A 292 -21.52 20.34 40.72
CA GLU A 292 -20.86 19.68 39.59
C GLU A 292 -21.88 19.07 38.61
N GLU A 293 -23.01 18.58 39.11
CA GLU A 293 -24.10 18.07 38.26
C GLU A 293 -24.72 19.18 37.41
N GLN A 294 -24.91 20.38 37.97
CA GLN A 294 -25.45 21.52 37.22
C GLN A 294 -24.47 22.05 36.18
N LYS A 295 -23.16 22.04 36.48
CA LYS A 295 -22.11 22.36 35.52
C LYS A 295 -22.09 21.36 34.37
N SER A 296 -22.19 20.06 34.67
CA SER A 296 -22.22 19.00 33.66
C SER A 296 -23.41 19.15 32.70
N VAL A 297 -24.63 19.32 33.22
CA VAL A 297 -25.83 19.53 32.39
C VAL A 297 -25.68 20.77 31.51
N ARG A 298 -25.17 21.88 32.05
CA ARG A 298 -24.98 23.11 31.29
C ARG A 298 -23.90 22.96 30.22
N ARG A 299 -22.84 22.21 30.49
CA ARG A 299 -21.81 21.87 29.51
C ARG A 299 -22.41 21.08 28.35
N GLU A 300 -23.20 20.05 28.63
CA GLU A 300 -23.89 19.25 27.60
C GLU A 300 -24.81 20.13 26.74
N GLU A 301 -25.57 21.06 27.33
CA GLU A 301 -26.42 22.00 26.59
C GLU A 301 -25.62 22.91 25.64
N ILE A 302 -24.51 23.47 26.11
CA ILE A 302 -23.61 24.32 25.29
C ILE A 302 -23.03 23.52 24.13
N GLN A 303 -22.55 22.31 24.41
CA GLN A 303 -21.98 21.39 23.44
C GLN A 303 -22.98 21.00 22.34
N GLN A 304 -24.17 20.56 22.73
CA GLN A 304 -25.22 20.17 21.78
C GLN A 304 -25.70 21.35 20.93
N LYS A 305 -25.81 22.54 21.52
CA LYS A 305 -26.14 23.76 20.80
C LYS A 305 -25.04 24.13 19.79
N TRP A 306 -23.77 23.98 20.16
CA TRP A 306 -22.67 24.25 19.24
C TRP A 306 -22.66 23.28 18.05
N LEU A 307 -22.83 21.97 18.31
CA LEU A 307 -22.91 20.96 17.25
C LEU A 307 -24.02 21.27 16.26
N ALA A 308 -25.23 21.57 16.75
CA ALA A 308 -26.38 21.88 15.90
C ALA A 308 -26.18 23.14 15.03
N ASN A 309 -25.44 24.13 15.52
CA ASN A 309 -25.25 25.41 14.83
C ASN A 309 -24.05 25.44 13.88
N ASN A 310 -23.03 24.61 14.13
CA ASN A 310 -21.74 24.69 13.42
C ASN A 310 -21.45 23.48 12.54
N MET A 311 -21.91 22.28 12.91
CA MET A 311 -21.70 21.08 12.10
C MET A 311 -22.73 21.01 10.98
N THR A 312 -22.54 21.80 9.93
CA THR A 312 -23.40 21.81 8.74
C THR A 312 -23.32 20.50 7.96
N PHE A 313 -24.20 20.32 6.96
CA PHE A 313 -24.10 19.17 6.06
C PHE A 313 -22.74 19.11 5.35
N GLU A 314 -22.20 20.26 4.92
CA GLU A 314 -20.91 20.35 4.23
C GLU A 314 -19.75 19.95 5.15
N GLU A 315 -19.74 20.42 6.39
CA GLU A 315 -18.75 20.01 7.41
C GLU A 315 -18.78 18.49 7.65
N ARG A 316 -19.99 17.91 7.75
CA ARG A 316 -20.16 16.46 7.88
C ARG A 316 -19.72 15.70 6.63
N GLN A 317 -19.90 16.25 5.42
CA GLN A 317 -19.36 15.65 4.19
C GLN A 317 -17.83 15.67 4.16
N THR A 318 -17.20 16.76 4.63
CA THR A 318 -15.74 16.84 4.77
C THR A 318 -15.21 15.76 5.72
N LEU A 319 -15.84 15.61 6.89
CA LEU A 319 -15.46 14.55 7.83
C LEU A 319 -15.70 13.15 7.27
N ARG A 320 -16.80 12.93 6.55
CA ARG A 320 -17.06 11.68 5.82
C ARG A 320 -15.92 11.38 4.86
N TYR A 321 -15.55 12.32 4.01
CA TYR A 321 -14.49 12.12 3.02
C TYR A 321 -13.15 11.81 3.70
N ARG A 322 -12.80 12.49 4.81
CA ARG A 322 -11.62 12.15 5.60
C ARG A 322 -11.68 10.72 6.15
N LEU A 323 -12.81 10.30 6.70
CA LEU A 323 -12.98 8.94 7.22
C LEU A 323 -12.85 7.89 6.10
N GLU A 324 -13.39 8.14 4.90
CA GLU A 324 -13.22 7.27 3.74
C GLU A 324 -11.73 7.17 3.31
N GLU A 325 -11.03 8.29 3.26
CA GLU A 325 -9.60 8.35 2.94
C GLU A 325 -8.74 7.62 3.99
N MET A 326 -9.04 7.83 5.26
CA MET A 326 -8.33 7.16 6.35
C MET A 326 -8.63 5.65 6.37
N ALA A 327 -9.85 5.24 6.05
CA ALA A 327 -10.19 3.83 5.86
C ALA A 327 -9.37 3.19 4.73
N TYR A 328 -9.20 3.90 3.61
CA TYR A 328 -8.33 3.45 2.52
C TYR A 328 -6.87 3.27 2.97
N ILE A 329 -6.34 4.20 3.76
CA ILE A 329 -4.98 4.11 4.28
C ILE A 329 -4.84 2.93 5.24
N LEU A 330 -5.77 2.76 6.19
CA LEU A 330 -5.81 1.61 7.12
C LEU A 330 -5.83 0.28 6.37
N TRP A 331 -6.67 0.18 5.32
CA TRP A 331 -6.73 -1.02 4.49
C TRP A 331 -5.38 -1.35 3.84
N ASN A 332 -4.70 -0.35 3.29
CA ASN A 332 -3.38 -0.51 2.66
C ASN A 332 -2.25 -0.79 3.68
N LYS A 333 -2.48 -0.52 4.97
CA LYS A 333 -1.59 -0.89 6.08
C LYS A 333 -1.95 -2.23 6.72
N GLU A 334 -2.86 -2.99 6.11
CA GLU A 334 -3.32 -4.31 6.55
C GLU A 334 -4.22 -4.30 7.80
N ASP A 335 -4.69 -3.13 8.24
CA ASP A 335 -5.64 -2.96 9.36
C ASP A 335 -7.11 -2.99 8.86
N GLN A 336 -7.50 -4.09 8.23
CA GLN A 336 -8.80 -4.22 7.56
C GLN A 336 -10.00 -4.13 8.50
N GLU A 337 -9.86 -4.56 9.76
CA GLU A 337 -10.92 -4.44 10.77
C GLU A 337 -11.25 -2.95 11.03
N LEU A 338 -10.22 -2.15 11.33
CA LEU A 338 -10.39 -0.71 11.56
C LEU A 338 -10.83 0.02 10.30
N ALA A 339 -10.34 -0.38 9.13
CA ALA A 339 -10.81 0.18 7.86
C ALA A 339 -12.32 -0.01 7.67
N ARG A 340 -12.88 -1.17 8.01
CA ARG A 340 -14.33 -1.42 7.95
C ARG A 340 -15.10 -0.53 8.93
N ILE A 341 -14.63 -0.42 10.17
CA ILE A 341 -15.24 0.48 11.16
C ILE A 341 -15.22 1.93 10.65
N ALA A 342 -14.10 2.40 10.09
CA ALA A 342 -13.97 3.74 9.53
C ALA A 342 -14.92 4.01 8.36
N VAL A 343 -15.13 3.05 7.45
CA VAL A 343 -16.13 3.19 6.36
C VAL A 343 -17.55 3.30 6.91
N VAL A 344 -17.90 2.49 7.92
CA VAL A 344 -19.23 2.56 8.53
C VAL A 344 -19.40 3.90 9.25
N ALA A 345 -18.37 4.36 9.95
CA ALA A 345 -18.35 5.66 10.60
C ALA A 345 -18.49 6.81 9.60
N ALA A 346 -17.85 6.71 8.43
CA ALA A 346 -17.98 7.69 7.34
C ALA A 346 -19.41 7.79 6.80
N LYS A 347 -20.14 6.67 6.76
CA LYS A 347 -21.54 6.65 6.33
C LYS A 347 -22.45 7.29 7.40
N GLU A 348 -22.22 6.95 8.66
CA GLU A 348 -23.02 7.39 9.81
C GLU A 348 -22.87 8.89 10.09
N ILE A 349 -21.66 9.45 9.93
CA ILE A 349 -21.35 10.84 10.30
C ILE A 349 -22.15 11.90 9.53
N VAL A 350 -22.76 11.54 8.40
CA VAL A 350 -23.58 12.46 7.59
C VAL A 350 -24.90 12.81 8.28
N GLY A 351 -25.41 11.93 9.15
CA GLY A 351 -26.64 12.15 9.91
C GLY A 351 -26.52 13.35 10.86
N GLU A 352 -27.61 14.07 11.10
CA GLU A 352 -27.62 15.27 11.95
C GLU A 352 -27.26 14.97 13.41
N LYS A 353 -27.66 13.81 13.92
CA LYS A 353 -27.31 13.32 15.26
C LYS A 353 -26.84 11.89 15.12
N ASN A 354 -25.61 11.64 15.51
CA ASN A 354 -25.01 10.32 15.40
C ASN A 354 -23.83 10.17 16.37
N ILE A 355 -23.60 8.94 16.80
CA ILE A 355 -22.59 8.61 17.81
C ILE A 355 -21.17 8.93 17.34
N VAL A 356 -20.88 8.88 16.02
CA VAL A 356 -19.52 9.14 15.49
C VAL A 356 -19.18 10.62 15.66
N LEU A 357 -20.11 11.51 15.34
CA LEU A 357 -19.94 12.95 15.47
C LEU A 357 -19.79 13.34 16.94
N ASP A 358 -20.66 12.82 17.81
CA ASP A 358 -20.61 13.07 19.25
C ASP A 358 -19.26 12.60 19.85
N TYR A 359 -18.81 11.41 19.43
CA TYR A 359 -17.51 10.85 19.83
C TYR A 359 -16.35 11.75 19.39
N LEU A 360 -16.28 12.07 18.09
CA LEU A 360 -15.21 12.90 17.53
C LEU A 360 -15.17 14.28 18.17
N PHE A 361 -16.33 14.88 18.43
CA PHE A 361 -16.44 16.17 19.06
C PHE A 361 -15.96 16.14 20.51
N THR A 362 -16.41 15.17 21.30
CA THR A 362 -15.99 14.99 22.70
C THR A 362 -14.48 14.82 22.79
N ARG A 363 -13.92 13.97 21.92
CA ARG A 363 -12.48 13.75 21.80
C ARG A 363 -11.72 15.01 21.39
N THR A 364 -12.23 15.74 20.41
CA THR A 364 -11.62 17.00 19.94
C THR A 364 -11.58 18.05 21.06
N LEU A 365 -12.68 18.18 21.81
CA LEU A 365 -12.74 19.10 22.96
C LEU A 365 -11.80 18.69 24.08
N SER A 366 -11.72 17.39 24.41
CA SER A 366 -10.78 16.90 25.42
C SER A 366 -9.33 17.20 25.06
N LEU A 367 -8.96 17.06 23.77
CA LEU A 367 -7.63 17.43 23.29
C LEU A 367 -7.39 18.95 23.38
N ALA A 368 -8.41 19.77 23.13
CA ALA A 368 -8.30 21.23 23.14
C ALA A 368 -8.26 21.83 24.55
N LEU A 369 -9.01 21.26 25.49
CA LEU A 369 -9.04 21.67 26.90
C LEU A 369 -7.82 21.18 27.70
N GLY A 370 -7.03 20.26 27.12
CA GLY A 370 -5.98 19.51 27.80
C GLY A 370 -6.58 18.30 28.53
N GLU A 371 -5.90 17.15 28.44
CA GLU A 371 -6.26 16.02 29.31
C GLU A 371 -6.10 16.47 30.77
N PRO A 372 -7.06 16.19 31.66
CA PRO A 372 -6.86 16.42 33.07
C PRO A 372 -5.58 15.69 33.46
N GLN A 373 -4.58 16.42 33.95
CA GLN A 373 -3.45 15.78 34.60
C GLN A 373 -4.06 15.03 35.79
N ASP A 374 -4.09 13.70 35.71
CA ASP A 374 -4.18 12.87 36.90
C ASP A 374 -3.00 13.32 37.75
N THR A 375 -3.26 14.18 38.73
CA THR A 375 -2.36 14.38 39.86
C THR A 375 -2.33 13.05 40.57
N GLU A 376 -1.45 12.15 40.12
CA GLU A 376 -0.96 11.05 40.94
C GLU A 376 -0.56 11.67 42.28
N GLY A 377 -1.17 11.15 43.34
CA GLY A 377 -1.06 11.71 44.67
C GLY A 377 0.40 11.88 45.08
N ASP A 378 0.80 13.13 45.26
CA ASP A 378 1.81 13.51 46.24
C ASP A 378 1.21 13.19 47.62
N THR A 379 1.25 11.91 47.99
CA THR A 379 1.12 11.50 49.38
C THR A 379 2.31 12.07 50.13
N GLU A 380 2.03 13.09 50.93
CA GLU A 380 2.68 13.46 52.18
C GLU A 380 3.79 12.49 52.65
N GLU A 381 5.04 12.82 52.34
CA GLU A 381 6.16 12.55 53.25
C GLU A 381 6.73 13.90 53.69
N ASP A 382 5.97 14.61 54.53
CA ASP A 382 6.53 15.68 55.36
C ASP A 382 6.41 15.27 56.84
N ALA A 383 7.28 14.36 57.23
CA ALA A 383 7.52 13.98 58.62
C ALA A 383 9.02 13.80 58.83
N GLY A 384 9.72 14.89 59.15
CA GLY A 384 11.17 14.78 59.40
C GLY A 384 11.91 16.04 59.83
N SER A 385 11.35 16.80 60.78
CA SER A 385 12.04 17.67 61.75
C SER A 385 13.55 17.95 61.55
N LEU A 386 13.86 19.23 61.27
CA LEU A 386 14.93 20.02 61.89
C LEU A 386 15.74 19.31 62.99
N ILE A 387 17.03 19.05 62.72
CA ILE A 387 18.12 19.17 63.71
C ILE A 387 19.35 19.73 62.98
N ILE A 388 19.71 20.98 63.30
CA ILE A 388 21.04 21.56 63.08
C ILE A 388 21.92 21.05 64.23
N ASN A 389 23.02 20.34 63.92
CA ASN A 389 24.09 20.10 64.88
C ASN A 389 25.31 20.96 64.51
N PRO A 390 26.03 21.51 65.50
CA PRO A 390 27.15 22.42 65.28
C PRO A 390 28.35 21.80 64.57
#